data_AF-A0A644SUP3-F1
#
_entry.id   AF-A0A644SUP3-F1
#
_cell.length_a   1.000
_cell.length_b   1.000
_cell.length_c   1.000
_cell.angle_alpha   90.00
_cell.angle_beta   90.00
_cell.angle_gamma   90.00
#
_symmetry.space_group_name_H-M   'P 1'
#
loop_
_entity.id
_entity.type
_entity.pdbx_description
1 polymer ?
#
loop_
_entity_poly.entity_id
_entity_poly.type
_entity_poly.pdbx_seq_one_letter_code
_entity_poly.pdbx_strand_id
1 'polypeptide(L)'
;MKRQVKEMLQLTKWAVLGATANPKKFGYRIFKLLKSYGYETYPVNPRETMIDGEPCFKSLQELPIVPDVVDFVIPPAAALEALVECEALGIKNVWLQPGVNTPEVIEKAQSLGLNVIFDACAMVESSKKVMLQKKKWVVVDATDGETDDALVLSRHLKQRGYSVSLIGVTTGKEEVITDRLFTLLSPIPEVVAITGKPLLVTRVLQACKLAGYDSVWLQSGSESEEIIDLAISLNLIIVHHASVLEELEESGD
;
A
#
# COMPACT_ATOMS: atom_id res chain seq x y z
N MET A 1 15.78 -9.10 5.62
CA MET A 1 14.42 -8.91 5.08
C MET A 1 14.19 -7.51 4.50
N LYS A 2 14.31 -6.41 5.28
CA LYS A 2 14.09 -5.02 4.77
C LYS A 2 14.78 -4.70 3.43
N ARG A 3 16.07 -5.04 3.26
CA ARG A 3 16.79 -4.86 1.98
C ARG A 3 16.16 -5.63 0.82
N GLN A 4 15.80 -6.88 1.05
CA GLN A 4 15.20 -7.77 0.04
C GLN A 4 13.80 -7.29 -0.38
N VAL A 5 13.02 -6.74 0.55
CA VAL A 5 11.75 -6.05 0.24
C VAL A 5 11.99 -4.89 -0.74
N LYS A 6 12.95 -4.00 -0.43
CA LYS A 6 13.29 -2.86 -1.29
C LYS A 6 13.76 -3.31 -2.67
N GLU A 7 14.62 -4.34 -2.74
CA GLU A 7 15.13 -4.93 -3.98
C GLU A 7 13.99 -5.52 -4.83
N MET A 8 13.11 -6.32 -4.22
CA MET A 8 12.00 -6.98 -4.93
C MET A 8 10.96 -5.97 -5.43
N LEU A 9 10.72 -4.88 -4.69
CA LEU A 9 9.86 -3.77 -5.14
C LEU A 9 10.45 -2.95 -6.29
N GLN A 10 11.74 -3.08 -6.65
CA GLN A 10 12.27 -2.47 -7.87
C GLN A 10 11.90 -3.27 -9.13
N LEU A 11 11.53 -4.55 -8.98
CA LEU A 11 11.09 -5.40 -10.08
C LEU A 11 9.68 -4.99 -10.51
N THR A 12 9.41 -5.03 -11.81
CA THR A 12 8.20 -4.40 -12.37
C THR A 12 7.16 -5.41 -12.86
N LYS A 13 7.54 -6.65 -13.16
CA LYS A 13 6.62 -7.70 -13.63
C LYS A 13 6.13 -8.57 -12.49
N TRP A 14 4.86 -8.44 -12.16
CA TRP A 14 4.26 -9.12 -11.02
C TRP A 14 3.14 -10.04 -11.48
N ALA A 15 2.97 -11.19 -10.82
CA ALA A 15 1.76 -11.99 -10.92
C ALA A 15 1.08 -12.09 -9.55
N VAL A 16 -0.23 -11.86 -9.49
CA VAL A 16 -1.00 -11.98 -8.24
C VAL A 16 -1.81 -13.26 -8.28
N LEU A 17 -1.33 -14.29 -7.57
CA LEU A 17 -2.05 -15.53 -7.35
C LEU A 17 -3.21 -15.29 -6.38
N GLY A 18 -4.41 -15.70 -6.76
CA GLY A 18 -5.62 -15.43 -5.97
C GLY A 18 -6.24 -14.06 -6.26
N ALA A 19 -5.84 -13.41 -7.35
CA ALA A 19 -6.54 -12.23 -7.87
C ALA A 19 -8.03 -12.54 -8.09
N THR A 20 -8.91 -11.57 -7.87
CA THR A 20 -10.37 -11.78 -7.92
C THR A 20 -11.07 -10.53 -8.40
N ALA A 21 -12.24 -10.67 -9.02
CA ALA A 21 -13.08 -9.54 -9.40
C ALA A 21 -13.87 -8.94 -8.21
N ASN A 22 -13.81 -9.56 -7.02
CA ASN A 22 -14.51 -9.08 -5.84
C ASN A 22 -13.71 -7.96 -5.14
N PRO A 23 -14.18 -6.69 -5.14
CA PRO A 23 -13.42 -5.57 -4.59
C PRO A 23 -13.16 -5.62 -3.09
N LYS A 24 -13.92 -6.45 -2.36
CA LYS A 24 -13.78 -6.62 -0.91
C LYS A 24 -12.60 -7.52 -0.53
N LYS A 25 -12.02 -8.26 -1.47
CA LYS A 25 -10.96 -9.24 -1.20
C LYS A 25 -9.57 -8.65 -1.48
N PHE A 26 -8.59 -9.04 -0.67
CA PHE A 26 -7.20 -8.57 -0.82
C PHE A 26 -6.60 -8.86 -2.19
N GLY A 27 -6.94 -10.00 -2.82
CA GLY A 27 -6.46 -10.31 -4.17
C GLY A 27 -6.87 -9.27 -5.23
N TYR A 28 -8.09 -8.70 -5.13
CA TYR A 28 -8.48 -7.57 -5.98
C TYR A 28 -7.68 -6.31 -5.63
N ARG A 29 -7.62 -5.99 -4.34
CA ARG A 29 -7.00 -4.75 -3.84
C ARG A 29 -5.53 -4.66 -4.21
N ILE A 30 -4.76 -5.74 -3.98
CA ILE A 30 -3.33 -5.79 -4.30
C ILE A 30 -3.11 -5.70 -5.81
N PHE A 31 -3.85 -6.48 -6.60
CA PHE A 31 -3.76 -6.42 -8.06
C PHE A 31 -4.02 -5.01 -8.59
N LYS A 32 -5.12 -4.37 -8.15
CA LYS A 32 -5.49 -3.03 -8.61
C LYS A 32 -4.46 -1.98 -8.22
N LEU A 33 -3.92 -2.08 -7.01
CA LEU A 33 -2.96 -1.12 -6.48
C LEU A 33 -1.60 -1.22 -7.18
N LEU A 34 -1.06 -2.44 -7.37
CA LEU A 34 0.19 -2.61 -8.10
C LEU A 34 0.06 -2.03 -9.53
N LYS A 35 -1.08 -2.26 -10.19
CA LYS A 35 -1.37 -1.63 -11.48
C LYS A 35 -1.40 -0.10 -11.40
N SER A 36 -2.06 0.49 -10.41
CA SER A 36 -2.13 1.96 -10.27
C SER A 36 -0.77 2.59 -9.95
N TYR A 37 0.13 1.83 -9.34
CA TYR A 37 1.51 2.21 -9.07
C TYR A 37 2.47 1.95 -10.25
N GLY A 38 1.96 1.48 -11.40
CA GLY A 38 2.72 1.33 -12.63
C GLY A 38 3.48 0.01 -12.77
N TYR A 39 3.21 -0.98 -11.92
CA TYR A 39 3.74 -2.33 -12.11
C TYR A 39 3.03 -3.02 -13.28
N GLU A 40 3.77 -3.81 -14.06
CA GLU A 40 3.26 -4.71 -15.09
C GLU A 40 2.69 -5.96 -14.38
N THR A 41 1.45 -5.86 -13.88
CA THR A 41 0.84 -6.88 -13.03
C THR A 41 -0.16 -7.76 -13.79
N TYR A 42 -0.08 -9.07 -13.58
CA TYR A 42 -0.92 -10.10 -14.19
C TYR A 42 -1.80 -10.81 -13.14
N PRO A 43 -3.13 -10.89 -13.33
CA PRO A 43 -4.00 -11.58 -12.40
C PRO A 43 -4.09 -13.08 -12.70
N VAL A 44 -3.90 -13.93 -11.69
CA VAL A 44 -3.94 -15.39 -11.83
C VAL A 44 -4.93 -16.00 -10.84
N ASN A 45 -5.99 -16.61 -11.36
CA ASN A 45 -6.98 -17.34 -10.58
C ASN A 45 -7.83 -18.25 -11.48
N PRO A 46 -7.80 -19.59 -11.29
CA PRO A 46 -8.60 -20.54 -12.07
C PRO A 46 -10.10 -20.23 -12.10
N ARG A 47 -10.62 -19.57 -11.07
CA ARG A 47 -12.06 -19.30 -10.88
C ARG A 47 -12.55 -18.02 -11.54
N GLU A 48 -11.64 -17.15 -11.97
CA GLU A 48 -11.95 -15.84 -12.55
C GLU A 48 -11.58 -15.86 -14.03
N THR A 49 -12.37 -15.21 -14.88
CA THR A 49 -12.06 -15.09 -16.32
C THR A 49 -11.60 -13.69 -16.69
N MET A 50 -12.14 -12.67 -16.02
CA MET A 50 -11.86 -11.26 -16.26
C MET A 50 -11.87 -10.49 -14.93
N ILE A 51 -10.99 -9.50 -14.79
CA ILE A 51 -10.98 -8.55 -13.68
C ILE A 51 -10.83 -7.16 -14.28
N ASP A 52 -11.77 -6.25 -14.02
CA ASP A 52 -11.78 -4.88 -14.56
C ASP A 52 -11.61 -4.79 -16.10
N GLY A 53 -12.09 -5.79 -16.85
CA GLY A 53 -11.95 -5.83 -18.30
C GLY A 53 -10.61 -6.37 -18.81
N GLU A 54 -9.73 -6.84 -17.92
CA GLU A 54 -8.49 -7.55 -18.26
C GLU A 54 -8.65 -9.07 -18.10
N PRO A 55 -8.06 -9.91 -18.99
CA PRO A 55 -8.06 -11.36 -18.84
C PRO A 55 -7.39 -11.83 -17.55
N CYS A 56 -8.00 -12.80 -16.87
CA CYS A 56 -7.41 -13.50 -15.74
C CYS A 56 -6.95 -14.91 -16.14
N PHE A 57 -5.68 -15.20 -15.91
CA PHE A 57 -5.03 -16.45 -16.30
C PHE A 57 -5.34 -17.55 -15.29
N LYS A 58 -5.39 -18.81 -15.75
CA LYS A 58 -5.74 -19.94 -14.87
C LYS A 58 -4.55 -20.46 -14.08
N SER A 59 -3.34 -20.29 -14.58
CA SER A 59 -2.09 -20.68 -13.89
C SER A 59 -0.93 -19.75 -14.28
N LEU A 60 0.22 -19.91 -13.63
CA LEU A 60 1.42 -19.14 -14.00
C LEU A 60 1.97 -19.60 -15.36
N GLN A 61 1.75 -20.85 -15.78
CA GLN A 61 2.18 -21.33 -17.10
C GLN A 61 1.44 -20.64 -18.26
N GLU A 62 0.21 -20.18 -18.04
CA GLU A 62 -0.58 -19.50 -19.08
C GLU A 62 -0.16 -18.03 -19.27
N LEU A 63 0.69 -17.49 -18.40
CA LEU A 63 1.17 -16.12 -18.52
C LEU A 63 1.99 -15.95 -19.81
N PRO A 64 1.86 -14.82 -20.52
CA PRO A 64 2.63 -14.54 -21.73
C PRO A 64 4.11 -14.23 -21.43
N ILE A 65 4.46 -14.09 -20.14
CA ILE A 65 5.79 -13.74 -19.63
C ILE A 65 6.09 -14.58 -18.38
N VAL A 66 7.38 -14.72 -18.05
CA VAL A 66 7.79 -15.18 -16.72
C VAL A 66 7.83 -13.96 -15.79
N PRO A 67 7.01 -13.91 -14.73
CA PRO A 67 6.99 -12.74 -13.84
C PRO A 67 8.28 -12.67 -13.01
N ASP A 68 8.70 -11.46 -12.68
CA ASP A 68 9.84 -11.23 -11.80
C ASP A 68 9.49 -11.65 -10.36
N VAL A 69 8.24 -11.38 -9.94
CA VAL A 69 7.71 -11.62 -8.59
C VAL A 69 6.33 -12.25 -8.68
N VAL A 70 6.08 -13.29 -7.88
CA VAL A 70 4.73 -13.85 -7.67
C VAL A 70 4.26 -13.52 -6.27
N ASP A 71 3.13 -12.82 -6.17
CA ASP A 71 2.45 -12.47 -4.92
C ASP A 71 1.35 -13.50 -4.61
N PHE A 72 1.44 -14.14 -3.44
CA PHE A 72 0.61 -15.26 -3.03
C PHE A 72 -0.51 -14.77 -2.11
N VAL A 73 -1.73 -14.71 -2.66
CA VAL A 73 -2.97 -14.36 -1.94
C VAL A 73 -3.94 -15.54 -1.93
N ILE A 74 -3.39 -16.74 -1.74
CA ILE A 74 -4.09 -18.03 -1.78
C ILE A 74 -3.91 -18.80 -0.44
N PRO A 75 -4.76 -19.80 -0.15
CA PRO A 75 -4.59 -20.63 1.05
C PRO A 75 -3.25 -21.41 1.05
N PRO A 76 -2.67 -21.71 2.23
CA PRO A 76 -1.38 -22.40 2.35
C PRO A 76 -1.26 -23.70 1.55
N ALA A 77 -2.31 -24.53 1.51
CA ALA A 77 -2.29 -25.79 0.76
C ALA A 77 -2.07 -25.57 -0.74
N ALA A 78 -2.71 -24.56 -1.33
CA ALA A 78 -2.52 -24.22 -2.74
C ALA A 78 -1.17 -23.54 -3.00
N ALA A 79 -0.62 -22.83 -2.01
CA ALA A 79 0.69 -22.22 -2.11
C ALA A 79 1.82 -23.25 -2.27
N LEU A 80 1.74 -24.41 -1.60
CA LEU A 80 2.73 -25.47 -1.74
C LEU A 80 2.86 -25.98 -3.17
N GLU A 81 1.75 -26.14 -3.89
CA GLU A 81 1.72 -26.53 -5.31
C GLU A 81 2.26 -25.40 -6.19
N ALA A 82 1.80 -24.17 -5.97
CA ALA A 82 2.23 -23.01 -6.74
C ALA A 82 3.72 -22.68 -6.58
N LEU A 83 4.34 -23.00 -5.44
CA LEU A 83 5.79 -22.85 -5.23
C LEU A 83 6.59 -23.79 -6.13
N VAL A 84 6.13 -25.04 -6.32
CA VAL A 84 6.77 -26.00 -7.23
C VAL A 84 6.62 -25.54 -8.68
N GLU A 85 5.46 -24.99 -9.04
CA GLU A 85 5.25 -24.35 -10.34
C GLU A 85 6.20 -23.15 -10.55
N CYS A 86 6.41 -22.32 -9.53
CA CYS A 86 7.36 -21.21 -9.61
C CYS A 86 8.78 -21.69 -9.91
N GLU A 87 9.26 -22.72 -9.20
CA GLU A 87 10.58 -23.32 -9.47
C GLU A 87 10.69 -23.85 -10.90
N ALA A 88 9.68 -24.61 -11.35
CA ALA A 88 9.66 -25.22 -12.68
C ALA A 88 9.66 -24.17 -13.82
N LEU A 89 9.02 -23.02 -13.60
CA LEU A 89 8.99 -21.90 -14.54
C LEU A 89 10.21 -20.97 -14.43
N GLY A 90 11.12 -21.23 -13.49
CA GLY A 90 12.30 -20.41 -13.27
C GLY A 90 12.03 -19.07 -12.56
N ILE A 91 10.85 -18.90 -11.96
CA ILE A 91 10.49 -17.74 -11.15
C ILE A 91 11.33 -17.78 -9.87
N LYS A 92 11.97 -16.65 -9.53
CA LYS A 92 12.92 -16.59 -8.41
C LYS A 92 12.39 -15.91 -7.17
N ASN A 93 11.43 -15.00 -7.31
CA ASN A 93 10.98 -14.16 -6.20
C ASN A 93 9.51 -14.44 -5.88
N VAL A 94 9.24 -14.75 -4.61
CA VAL A 94 7.89 -15.04 -4.12
C VAL A 94 7.59 -14.18 -2.91
N TRP A 95 6.39 -13.61 -2.90
CA TRP A 95 5.88 -12.77 -1.82
C TRP A 95 4.69 -13.47 -1.17
N LEU A 96 4.86 -13.93 0.06
CA LEU A 96 3.83 -14.60 0.85
C LEU A 96 3.11 -13.56 1.70
N GLN A 97 1.85 -13.24 1.34
CA GLN A 97 1.03 -12.32 2.12
C GLN A 97 0.69 -12.89 3.52
N PRO A 98 0.30 -12.04 4.47
CA PRO A 98 -0.26 -12.49 5.74
C PRO A 98 -1.40 -13.51 5.54
N GLY A 99 -1.28 -14.67 6.19
CA GLY A 99 -2.25 -15.76 6.13
C GLY A 99 -1.85 -16.93 5.21
N VAL A 100 -0.92 -16.73 4.27
CA VAL A 100 -0.31 -17.83 3.48
C VAL A 100 1.06 -18.26 4.03
N ASN A 101 1.71 -17.38 4.79
CA ASN A 101 3.06 -17.48 5.34
C ASN A 101 3.20 -18.47 6.52
N THR A 102 2.64 -19.68 6.42
CA THR A 102 2.86 -20.72 7.45
C THR A 102 4.32 -21.21 7.42
N PRO A 103 4.84 -21.76 8.55
CA PRO A 103 6.20 -22.32 8.57
C PRO A 103 6.46 -23.33 7.45
N GLU A 104 5.49 -24.21 7.17
CA GLU A 104 5.57 -25.20 6.08
C GLU A 104 5.75 -24.56 4.69
N VAL A 105 4.98 -23.51 4.39
CA VAL A 105 5.07 -22.81 3.09
C VAL A 105 6.41 -22.07 2.97
N ILE A 106 6.88 -21.45 4.06
CA ILE A 106 8.17 -20.75 4.10
C ILE A 106 9.32 -21.74 3.90
N GLU A 107 9.34 -22.85 4.64
CA GLU A 107 10.35 -23.90 4.54
C GLU A 107 10.36 -24.51 3.14
N LYS A 108 9.18 -24.77 2.55
CA LYS A 108 9.07 -25.24 1.17
C LYS A 108 9.66 -24.25 0.19
N ALA A 109 9.30 -22.97 0.27
CA ALA A 109 9.84 -21.94 -0.63
C ALA A 109 11.38 -21.86 -0.55
N GLN A 110 11.93 -21.90 0.67
CA GLN A 110 13.38 -21.88 0.90
C GLN A 110 14.07 -23.14 0.36
N SER A 111 13.47 -24.32 0.53
CA SER A 111 14.01 -25.59 0.02
C SER A 111 14.13 -25.63 -1.50
N LEU A 112 13.30 -24.86 -2.22
CA LEU A 112 13.33 -24.70 -3.68
C LEU A 112 14.29 -23.58 -4.12
N GLY A 113 15.03 -22.96 -3.18
CA GLY A 113 15.96 -21.87 -3.48
C GLY A 113 15.29 -20.58 -3.93
N LEU A 114 14.03 -20.35 -3.55
CA LEU A 114 13.29 -19.13 -3.89
C LEU A 114 13.65 -17.98 -2.93
N ASN A 115 13.74 -16.77 -3.47
CA ASN A 115 13.81 -15.55 -2.68
C ASN A 115 12.42 -15.26 -2.10
N VAL A 116 12.24 -15.54 -0.82
CA VAL A 116 10.93 -15.42 -0.15
C VAL A 116 10.84 -14.16 0.72
N ILE A 117 9.78 -13.39 0.53
CA ILE A 117 9.28 -12.39 1.50
C ILE A 117 8.05 -12.96 2.19
N PHE A 118 7.99 -12.94 3.52
CA PHE A 118 6.89 -13.55 4.28
C PHE A 118 6.48 -12.78 5.54
N ASP A 119 7.07 -11.61 5.76
CA ASP A 119 6.84 -10.75 6.93
C ASP A 119 6.56 -9.31 6.47
N ALA A 120 5.83 -9.17 5.36
CA ALA A 120 5.49 -7.89 4.77
C ALA A 120 4.26 -8.01 3.87
N CYS A 121 3.52 -6.91 3.71
CA CYS A 121 2.38 -6.83 2.79
C CYS A 121 2.76 -6.00 1.57
N ALA A 122 2.70 -6.59 0.36
CA ALA A 122 3.04 -5.90 -0.88
C ALA A 122 2.26 -4.58 -1.07
N MET A 123 1.00 -4.54 -0.64
CA MET A 123 0.17 -3.33 -0.69
C MET A 123 0.72 -2.19 0.19
N VAL A 124 1.18 -2.50 1.41
CA VAL A 124 1.75 -1.51 2.33
C VAL A 124 3.13 -1.08 1.86
N GLU A 125 4.00 -2.03 1.52
CA GLU A 125 5.39 -1.74 1.14
C GLU A 125 5.49 -1.01 -0.21
N SER A 126 4.67 -1.38 -1.20
CA SER A 126 4.61 -0.64 -2.46
C SER A 126 4.06 0.78 -2.27
N SER A 127 3.09 0.98 -1.37
CA SER A 127 2.56 2.31 -1.04
C SER A 127 3.62 3.19 -0.39
N LYS A 128 4.41 2.65 0.56
CA LYS A 128 5.58 3.34 1.15
C LYS A 128 6.55 3.81 0.06
N LYS A 129 6.97 2.90 -0.82
CA LYS A 129 7.89 3.21 -1.92
C LYS A 129 7.36 4.33 -2.81
N VAL A 130 6.13 4.22 -3.30
CA VAL A 130 5.54 5.21 -4.20
C VAL A 130 5.42 6.56 -3.52
N MET A 131 4.98 6.58 -2.27
CA MET A 131 4.85 7.79 -1.48
C MET A 131 6.19 8.52 -1.29
N LEU A 132 7.26 7.79 -0.97
CA LEU A 132 8.61 8.37 -0.81
C LEU A 132 9.16 8.96 -2.11
N GLN A 133 8.74 8.44 -3.26
CA GLN A 133 9.13 8.97 -4.57
C GLN A 133 8.40 10.27 -4.93
N LYS A 134 7.30 10.61 -4.25
CA LYS A 134 6.53 11.84 -4.52
C LYS A 134 7.21 13.06 -3.92
N LYS A 135 7.29 14.15 -4.69
CA LYS A 135 7.93 15.41 -4.26
C LYS A 135 6.93 16.47 -3.77
N LYS A 136 5.62 16.25 -3.93
CA LYS A 136 4.55 17.17 -3.47
C LYS A 136 3.72 16.55 -2.36
N TRP A 137 3.69 17.21 -1.21
CA TRP A 137 3.03 16.74 0.01
C TRP A 137 2.04 17.77 0.53
N VAL A 138 0.94 17.29 1.10
CA VAL A 138 0.05 18.08 1.94
C VAL A 138 0.06 17.47 3.33
N VAL A 139 0.35 18.30 4.34
CA VAL A 139 0.23 17.93 5.75
C VAL A 139 -1.08 18.50 6.26
N VAL A 140 -1.92 17.65 6.83
CA VAL A 140 -3.20 18.01 7.44
C VAL A 140 -3.07 17.85 8.95
N ASP A 141 -3.11 18.98 9.65
CA ASP A 141 -3.19 19.05 11.10
C ASP A 141 -4.66 18.97 11.52
N ALA A 142 -5.10 17.76 11.92
CA ALA A 142 -6.46 17.48 12.36
C ALA A 142 -6.61 17.74 13.87
N THR A 143 -6.33 18.97 14.30
CA THR A 143 -6.40 19.40 15.70
C THR A 143 -7.08 20.76 15.88
N ASP A 144 -7.46 21.08 17.12
CA ASP A 144 -8.16 22.32 17.47
C ASP A 144 -7.23 23.55 17.56
N GLY A 145 -6.18 23.60 16.73
CA GLY A 145 -5.53 24.85 16.37
C GLY A 145 -4.09 25.04 16.81
N GLU A 146 -3.38 24.04 17.33
CA GLU A 146 -1.91 24.08 17.42
C GLU A 146 -1.35 22.73 17.92
N THR A 147 -0.77 21.94 17.02
CA THR A 147 0.22 20.94 17.44
C THR A 147 1.56 21.21 16.79
N ASP A 148 2.63 21.11 17.59
CA ASP A 148 4.01 21.22 17.10
C ASP A 148 4.30 20.16 16.03
N ASP A 149 3.63 19.01 16.07
CA ASP A 149 3.91 17.86 15.22
C ASP A 149 3.73 18.13 13.72
N ALA A 150 2.60 18.71 13.31
CA ALA A 150 2.35 19.03 11.90
C ALA A 150 3.31 20.12 11.39
N LEU A 151 3.65 21.09 12.24
CA LEU A 151 4.64 22.12 11.95
C LEU A 151 6.05 21.55 11.83
N VAL A 152 6.46 20.67 12.75
CA VAL A 152 7.75 19.98 12.75
C VAL A 152 7.89 19.12 11.51
N LEU A 153 6.88 18.31 11.19
CA LEU A 153 6.85 17.50 9.98
C LEU A 153 6.95 18.36 8.72
N SER A 154 6.14 19.43 8.63
CA SER A 154 6.16 20.34 7.49
C SER A 154 7.55 20.94 7.29
N ARG A 155 8.22 21.37 8.37
CA ARG A 155 9.60 21.87 8.32
C ARG A 155 10.58 20.79 7.86
N HIS A 156 10.49 19.58 8.41
CA HIS A 156 11.39 18.46 8.10
C HIS A 156 11.31 18.04 6.63
N LEU A 157 10.08 17.94 6.09
CA LEU A 157 9.86 17.65 4.68
C LEU A 157 10.37 18.80 3.78
N LYS A 158 10.11 20.07 4.13
CA LYS A 158 10.64 21.22 3.37
C LYS A 158 12.17 21.24 3.34
N GLN A 159 12.83 20.91 4.45
CA GLN A 159 14.30 20.84 4.53
C GLN A 159 14.90 19.78 3.61
N ARG A 160 14.15 18.71 3.29
CA ARG A 160 14.52 17.66 2.32
C ARG A 160 14.09 17.98 0.88
N GLY A 161 13.70 19.22 0.61
CA GLY A 161 13.34 19.67 -0.74
C GLY A 161 11.96 19.24 -1.23
N TYR A 162 11.08 18.72 -0.35
CA TYR A 162 9.69 18.46 -0.70
C TYR A 162 8.89 19.77 -0.76
N SER A 163 7.98 19.88 -1.74
CA SER A 163 6.99 20.96 -1.79
C SER A 163 5.85 20.61 -0.83
N VAL A 164 5.70 21.38 0.26
CA VAL A 164 4.73 21.06 1.33
C VAL A 164 3.74 22.20 1.57
N SER A 165 2.45 21.88 1.52
CA SER A 165 1.36 22.72 2.02
C SER A 165 0.86 22.20 3.36
N LEU A 166 0.63 23.09 4.32
CA LEU A 166 0.07 22.75 5.64
C LEU A 166 -1.37 23.24 5.71
N ILE A 167 -2.29 22.36 6.11
CA ILE A 167 -3.72 22.65 6.28
C ILE A 167 -4.11 22.36 7.73
N GLY A 168 -4.63 23.35 8.45
CA GLY A 168 -5.23 23.16 9.77
C GLY A 168 -6.72 22.88 9.68
N VAL A 169 -7.20 21.90 10.45
CA VAL A 169 -8.62 21.53 10.56
C VAL A 169 -9.07 21.66 12.01
N THR A 170 -9.71 22.78 12.35
CA THR A 170 -10.24 23.05 13.70
C THR A 170 -11.70 22.64 13.83
N THR A 171 -12.17 22.36 15.06
CA THR A 171 -13.60 22.15 15.34
C THR A 171 -14.46 23.36 14.91
N GLY A 172 -15.52 23.07 14.16
CA GLY A 172 -16.51 24.01 13.61
C GLY A 172 -17.70 23.25 13.00
N LYS A 173 -18.73 23.93 12.48
CA LYS A 173 -19.93 23.29 11.88
C LYS A 173 -19.52 22.26 10.81
N GLU A 174 -20.01 21.03 10.96
CA GLU A 174 -19.49 19.81 10.30
C GLU A 174 -19.41 19.88 8.77
N GLU A 175 -20.40 20.49 8.09
CA GLU A 175 -20.46 20.60 6.63
C GLU A 175 -19.34 21.49 6.06
N VAL A 176 -18.84 22.47 6.82
CA VAL A 176 -17.84 23.43 6.34
C VAL A 176 -16.44 22.81 6.25
N ILE A 177 -16.16 21.78 7.04
CA ILE A 177 -14.84 21.12 7.09
C ILE A 177 -14.64 20.24 5.85
N THR A 178 -15.65 19.44 5.48
CA THR A 178 -15.57 18.48 4.37
C THR A 178 -15.47 19.20 3.01
N ASP A 179 -16.29 20.23 2.77
CA ASP A 179 -16.28 20.98 1.50
C ASP A 179 -14.97 21.77 1.32
N ARG A 180 -14.44 22.35 2.39
CA ARG A 180 -13.13 23.01 2.36
C ARG A 180 -12.00 22.03 2.13
N LEU A 181 -12.00 20.88 2.82
CA LEU A 181 -10.98 19.85 2.63
C LEU A 181 -11.00 19.33 1.20
N PHE A 182 -12.17 19.04 0.64
CA PHE A 182 -12.30 18.61 -0.75
C PHE A 182 -11.76 19.66 -1.73
N THR A 183 -12.10 20.93 -1.51
CA THR A 183 -11.57 22.04 -2.32
C THR A 183 -10.05 22.13 -2.24
N LEU A 184 -9.47 21.95 -1.04
CA LEU A 184 -8.02 22.03 -0.83
C LEU A 184 -7.26 20.81 -1.35
N LEU A 185 -7.91 19.65 -1.37
CA LEU A 185 -7.39 18.41 -1.94
C LEU A 185 -7.63 18.33 -3.47
N SER A 186 -8.13 19.40 -4.09
CA SER A 186 -8.35 19.49 -5.53
C SER A 186 -7.55 20.65 -6.14
N PRO A 187 -6.60 20.41 -7.07
CA PRO A 187 -6.25 19.12 -7.67
C PRO A 187 -5.55 18.20 -6.67
N ILE A 188 -5.77 16.89 -6.81
CA ILE A 188 -5.30 15.82 -5.91
C ILE A 188 -3.79 15.98 -5.66
N PRO A 189 -3.36 16.35 -4.43
CA PRO A 189 -1.95 16.26 -4.06
C PRO A 189 -1.37 14.86 -4.28
N GLU A 190 -0.05 14.74 -4.40
CA GLU A 190 0.55 13.40 -4.60
C GLU A 190 0.58 12.57 -3.32
N VAL A 191 0.64 13.22 -2.15
CA VAL A 191 0.63 12.58 -0.83
C VAL A 191 -0.10 13.46 0.20
N VAL A 192 -0.89 12.81 1.06
CA VAL A 192 -1.48 13.43 2.25
C VAL A 192 -0.91 12.77 3.51
N ALA A 193 -0.34 13.61 4.37
CA ALA A 193 0.12 13.28 5.71
C ALA A 193 -0.88 13.83 6.73
N ILE A 194 -1.35 13.00 7.67
CA ILE A 194 -2.39 13.39 8.64
C ILE A 194 -1.85 13.21 10.05
N THR A 195 -2.07 14.23 10.88
CA THR A 195 -1.72 14.25 12.31
C THR A 195 -2.96 14.66 13.10
N GLY A 196 -3.07 14.27 14.37
CA GLY A 196 -4.00 14.91 15.31
C GLY A 196 -5.04 14.00 15.98
N LYS A 197 -6.18 14.58 16.35
CA LYS A 197 -7.20 13.93 17.19
C LYS A 197 -8.02 12.90 16.39
N PRO A 198 -8.30 11.71 16.94
CA PRO A 198 -9.00 10.63 16.23
C PRO A 198 -10.28 11.03 15.49
N LEU A 199 -11.16 11.81 16.12
CA LEU A 199 -12.43 12.24 15.53
C LEU A 199 -12.25 13.12 14.27
N LEU A 200 -11.17 13.90 14.19
CA LEU A 200 -10.90 14.73 13.02
C LEU A 200 -10.14 13.93 11.96
N VAL A 201 -9.25 13.01 12.36
CA VAL A 201 -8.55 12.09 11.45
C VAL A 201 -9.56 11.28 10.63
N THR A 202 -10.61 10.75 11.24
CA THR A 202 -11.65 9.98 10.52
C THR A 202 -12.32 10.79 9.39
N ARG A 203 -12.56 12.08 9.61
CA ARG A 203 -13.13 12.99 8.60
C ARG A 203 -12.15 13.25 7.46
N VAL A 204 -10.87 13.46 7.79
CA VAL A 204 -9.82 13.64 6.77
C VAL A 204 -9.67 12.38 5.92
N LEU A 205 -9.75 11.18 6.52
CA LEU A 205 -9.74 9.92 5.76
C LEU A 205 -10.91 9.84 4.77
N GLN A 206 -12.13 10.18 5.19
CA GLN A 206 -13.29 10.20 4.30
C GLN A 206 -13.10 11.19 3.14
N ALA A 207 -12.63 12.40 3.44
CA ALA A 207 -12.33 13.41 2.43
C ALA A 207 -11.24 12.95 1.46
N CYS A 208 -10.16 12.32 1.95
CA CYS A 208 -9.13 11.72 1.10
C CYS A 208 -9.71 10.64 0.20
N LYS A 209 -10.58 9.77 0.70
CA LYS A 209 -11.19 8.74 -0.15
C LYS A 209 -12.06 9.35 -1.25
N LEU A 210 -12.86 10.35 -0.92
CA LEU A 210 -13.70 11.08 -1.89
C LEU A 210 -12.86 11.82 -2.93
N ALA A 211 -11.69 12.34 -2.52
CA ALA A 211 -10.72 12.97 -3.41
C ALA A 211 -9.92 11.95 -4.25
N GLY A 212 -10.16 10.64 -4.11
CA GLY A 212 -9.54 9.61 -4.95
C GLY A 212 -8.21 9.06 -4.44
N TYR A 213 -7.85 9.30 -3.17
CA TYR A 213 -6.68 8.67 -2.58
C TYR A 213 -6.92 7.17 -2.34
N ASP A 214 -5.89 6.38 -2.59
CA ASP A 214 -5.83 4.95 -2.23
C ASP A 214 -4.89 4.69 -1.04
N SER A 215 -4.01 5.63 -0.73
CA SER A 215 -3.10 5.58 0.41
C SER A 215 -2.92 6.95 1.05
N VAL A 216 -2.69 6.95 2.36
CA VAL A 216 -2.37 8.14 3.16
C VAL A 216 -1.29 7.78 4.18
N TRP A 217 -0.54 8.79 4.62
CA TRP A 217 0.37 8.64 5.75
C TRP A 217 -0.26 9.13 7.03
N LEU A 218 -0.25 8.30 8.07
CA LEU A 218 -0.66 8.70 9.41
C LEU A 218 0.57 8.85 10.30
N GLN A 219 0.62 9.95 11.05
CA GLN A 219 1.64 10.14 12.06
C GLN A 219 1.39 9.20 13.26
N SER A 220 2.46 8.71 13.88
CA SER A 220 2.39 7.92 15.11
C SER A 220 1.55 8.64 16.17
N GLY A 221 0.66 7.89 16.82
CA GLY A 221 -0.29 8.44 17.80
C GLY A 221 -1.63 8.90 17.20
N SER A 222 -1.75 8.98 15.87
CA SER A 222 -3.00 9.29 15.16
C SER A 222 -3.73 8.03 14.64
N GLU A 223 -3.43 6.85 15.21
CA GLU A 223 -3.74 5.53 14.63
C GLU A 223 -4.52 4.64 15.62
N SER A 224 -5.73 5.06 16.03
CA SER A 224 -6.60 4.21 16.86
C SER A 224 -7.19 3.04 16.06
N GLU A 225 -7.68 2.02 16.77
CA GLU A 225 -8.36 0.86 16.15
C GLU A 225 -9.52 1.32 15.26
N GLU A 226 -10.30 2.31 15.70
CA GLU A 226 -11.41 2.85 14.89
C GLU A 226 -10.94 3.54 13.61
N ILE A 227 -9.76 4.20 13.63
CA ILE A 227 -9.18 4.86 12.45
C ILE A 227 -8.70 3.80 11.45
N ILE A 228 -8.07 2.74 11.94
CA ILE A 228 -7.60 1.62 11.13
C ILE A 228 -8.80 0.92 10.49
N ASP A 229 -9.84 0.61 11.26
CA ASP A 229 -11.08 -0.01 10.78
C ASP A 229 -11.78 0.86 9.74
N LEU A 230 -11.85 2.18 9.99
CA LEU A 230 -12.42 3.11 9.02
C LEU A 230 -11.61 3.11 7.72
N ALA A 231 -10.28 3.21 7.79
CA ALA A 231 -9.44 3.16 6.59
C ALA A 231 -9.63 1.85 5.82
N ILE A 232 -9.72 0.70 6.51
CA ILE A 232 -10.04 -0.59 5.89
C ILE A 232 -11.40 -0.53 5.18
N SER A 233 -12.43 0.02 5.84
CA SER A 233 -13.78 0.15 5.27
C SER A 233 -13.83 1.08 4.05
N LEU A 234 -12.99 2.13 4.05
CA LEU A 234 -12.84 3.07 2.95
C LEU A 234 -11.93 2.55 1.84
N ASN A 235 -11.35 1.35 2.01
CA ASN A 235 -10.31 0.84 1.12
C ASN A 235 -9.17 1.86 0.94
N LEU A 236 -8.70 2.42 2.05
CA LEU A 236 -7.51 3.25 2.16
C LEU A 236 -6.39 2.43 2.80
N ILE A 237 -5.18 2.61 2.27
CA ILE A 237 -3.97 2.03 2.83
C ILE A 237 -3.36 3.07 3.75
N ILE A 238 -3.25 2.72 5.03
CA ILE A 238 -2.49 3.52 5.98
C ILE A 238 -1.02 3.12 5.86
N VAL A 239 -0.19 4.11 5.58
CA VAL A 239 1.26 3.99 5.71
C VAL A 239 1.67 4.58 7.06
N HIS A 240 2.15 3.73 7.95
CA HIS A 240 2.51 4.11 9.32
C HIS A 240 3.83 4.90 9.41
N HIS A 241 3.87 5.83 10.36
CA HIS A 241 4.99 6.73 10.65
C HIS A 241 6.35 6.07 10.83
N ALA A 242 6.46 5.00 11.66
CA ALA A 242 7.74 4.37 11.97
C ALA A 242 8.46 3.85 10.70
N SER A 243 7.70 3.39 9.71
CA SER A 243 8.28 2.88 8.47
C SER A 243 8.79 3.95 7.52
N VAL A 244 8.26 5.17 7.61
CA VAL A 244 8.54 6.24 6.63
C VAL A 244 9.64 7.15 7.13
N LEU A 245 9.64 7.51 8.42
CA LEU A 245 10.71 8.32 8.98
C LEU A 245 12.05 7.58 8.97
N GLU A 246 12.09 6.30 9.33
CA GLU A 246 13.31 5.48 9.22
C GLU A 246 13.84 5.50 7.78
N GLU A 247 12.97 5.39 6.78
CA GLU A 247 13.36 5.43 5.37
C GLU A 247 13.77 6.83 4.89
N LEU A 248 13.18 7.91 5.44
CA LEU A 248 13.59 9.29 5.22
C LEU A 248 14.90 9.67 5.94
N GLU A 249 15.29 8.91 6.96
CA GLU A 249 16.58 9.03 7.65
C GLU A 249 17.67 8.24 6.91
N GLU A 250 17.36 7.03 6.43
CA GLU A 250 18.28 6.19 5.67
C GLU A 250 18.57 6.72 4.26
N SER A 251 17.61 7.40 3.62
CA SER A 251 17.72 7.78 2.21
C SER A 251 18.72 8.89 1.90
N GLY A 252 19.23 9.64 2.89
CA GLY A 252 20.45 10.45 2.81
C GLY A 252 20.61 11.50 1.70
N ASP A 253 19.65 11.61 0.77
CA ASP A 253 19.64 12.48 -0.41
C ASP A 253 18.86 13.78 -0.17
#